data_AF-A0ABD0X213-F1
#
_entry.id   AF-A0ABD0X213-F1
#
_cell.length_a   1.000
_cell.length_b   1.000
_cell.length_c   1.000
_cell.angle_alpha   90.00
_cell.angle_beta   90.00
_cell.angle_gamma   90.00
#
_symmetry.space_group_name_H-M   'P 1'
#
loop_
_entity.id
_entity.type
_entity.pdbx_description
1 polymer ?
#
loop_
_entity_poly.entity_id
_entity_poly.type
_entity_poly.pdbx_seq_one_letter_code
_entity_poly.pdbx_strand_id
1 'polypeptide(L)'
;MDSYMNQCRTFGIPLWVAPLLLSASRHKCDRARRKKAYRLIQRTLYHHGVGCQKGFGYRPTYVYPTELKKLMRTVFPDDVCDYSDPCHGQVVKLTKEDFEGIQAS
;
A
#
# COMPACT_ATOMS: atom_id res chain seq x y z
N MET A 1 -15.46 3.65 -8.12
CA MET A 1 -14.41 4.58 -7.66
C MET A 1 -14.76 5.15 -6.29
N ASP A 2 -15.98 5.67 -6.12
CA ASP A 2 -16.43 6.37 -4.90
C ASP A 2 -16.38 5.52 -3.62
N SER A 3 -16.70 4.22 -3.71
CA SER A 3 -16.55 3.30 -2.57
C SER A 3 -15.12 3.25 -2.05
N TYR A 4 -14.11 3.13 -2.93
CA TYR A 4 -12.71 3.10 -2.51
C TYR A 4 -12.22 4.46 -1.99
N MET A 5 -12.70 5.56 -2.56
CA MET A 5 -12.41 6.89 -2.02
C MET A 5 -12.97 7.06 -0.60
N ASN A 6 -14.20 6.62 -0.35
CA ASN A 6 -14.82 6.67 0.98
C ASN A 6 -14.06 5.82 1.99
N GLN A 7 -13.63 4.61 1.60
CA GLN A 7 -12.80 3.75 2.44
C GLN A 7 -11.45 4.41 2.74
N CYS A 8 -10.78 5.00 1.74
CA CYS A 8 -9.53 5.74 1.97
C CYS A 8 -9.72 6.87 3.00
N ARG A 9 -10.78 7.67 2.88
CA ARG A 9 -11.11 8.72 3.87
C ARG A 9 -11.35 8.15 5.27
N THR A 10 -12.12 7.08 5.38
CA THR A 10 -12.46 6.42 6.65
C THR A 10 -11.21 5.97 7.41
N PHE A 11 -10.20 5.47 6.70
CA PHE A 11 -8.94 5.02 7.28
C PHE A 11 -7.84 6.10 7.32
N GLY A 12 -8.12 7.34 6.89
CA GLY A 12 -7.11 8.40 6.81
C GLY A 12 -5.98 8.10 5.84
N ILE A 13 -6.25 7.35 4.77
CA ILE A 13 -5.30 7.04 3.70
C ILE A 13 -5.50 8.02 2.54
N PRO A 14 -4.42 8.55 1.93
CA PRO A 14 -4.54 9.47 0.80
C PRO A 14 -5.29 8.91 -0.40
N LEU A 15 -6.07 9.78 -1.06
CA LEU A 15 -7.02 9.39 -2.13
C LEU A 15 -6.35 8.81 -3.38
N TRP A 16 -5.04 9.05 -3.59
CA TRP A 16 -4.29 8.45 -4.70
C TRP A 16 -4.23 6.92 -4.61
N VAL A 17 -4.51 6.33 -3.44
CA VAL A 17 -4.60 4.88 -3.25
C VAL A 17 -5.88 4.30 -3.86
N ALA A 18 -6.98 5.05 -3.89
CA ALA A 18 -8.28 4.60 -4.41
C ALA A 18 -8.25 4.07 -5.86
N PRO A 19 -7.63 4.75 -6.85
CA PRO A 19 -7.53 4.20 -8.21
C PRO A 19 -6.70 2.91 -8.27
N LEU A 20 -5.73 2.73 -7.37
CA LEU A 20 -4.92 1.51 -7.30
C LEU A 20 -5.74 0.33 -6.75
N LEU A 21 -6.60 0.57 -5.78
CA LEU A 21 -7.57 -0.42 -5.30
C LEU A 21 -8.55 -0.82 -6.41
N LEU A 22 -9.03 0.14 -7.19
CA LEU A 22 -9.88 -0.13 -8.35
C LEU A 22 -9.15 -0.97 -9.40
N SER A 23 -7.88 -0.66 -9.69
CA SER A 23 -7.07 -1.47 -10.60
C SER A 23 -6.87 -2.89 -10.08
N ALA A 24 -6.64 -3.03 -8.77
CA ALA A 24 -6.44 -4.33 -8.12
C ALA A 24 -7.71 -5.18 -8.08
N SER A 25 -8.90 -4.58 -7.96
CA SER A 25 -10.17 -5.31 -7.83
C SER A 25 -10.53 -6.18 -9.04
N ARG A 26 -9.91 -5.93 -10.19
CA ARG A 26 -10.03 -6.72 -11.43
C ARG A 26 -9.47 -8.14 -11.32
N HIS A 27 -8.73 -8.46 -10.27
CA HIS A 27 -8.23 -9.81 -10.03
C HIS A 27 -9.32 -10.75 -9.48
N LYS A 28 -9.16 -12.06 -9.72
CA LYS A 28 -10.19 -13.08 -9.47
C LYS A 28 -10.54 -13.31 -8.00
N CYS A 29 -9.57 -13.20 -7.09
CA CYS A 29 -9.77 -13.46 -5.66
C CYS A 29 -9.07 -12.40 -4.80
N ASP A 30 -9.55 -12.20 -3.57
CA ASP A 30 -9.08 -11.15 -2.67
C ASP A 30 -7.60 -11.28 -2.31
N ARG A 31 -7.08 -12.50 -2.17
CA ARG A 31 -5.64 -12.72 -2.00
C ARG A 31 -4.83 -12.11 -3.15
N ALA A 32 -5.26 -12.31 -4.39
CA ALA A 32 -4.62 -11.73 -5.56
C ALA A 32 -4.82 -10.20 -5.63
N ARG A 33 -6.00 -9.71 -5.25
CA ARG A 33 -6.32 -8.27 -5.19
C ARG A 33 -5.43 -7.56 -4.17
N ARG A 34 -5.31 -8.05 -2.93
CA ARG A 34 -4.40 -7.50 -1.91
C ARG A 34 -2.94 -7.49 -2.39
N LYS A 35 -2.45 -8.62 -2.92
CA LYS A 35 -1.08 -8.71 -3.45
C LYS A 35 -0.83 -7.68 -4.56
N LYS A 36 -1.81 -7.49 -5.45
CA LYS A 36 -1.73 -6.48 -6.52
C LYS A 36 -1.76 -5.05 -5.95
N ALA A 37 -2.66 -4.76 -5.02
CA ALA A 37 -2.80 -3.45 -4.40
C ALA A 37 -1.50 -3.01 -3.71
N TYR A 38 -0.94 -3.87 -2.84
CA TYR A 38 0.35 -3.59 -2.20
C TYR A 38 1.48 -3.39 -3.22
N ARG A 39 1.55 -4.20 -4.27
CA ARG A 39 2.55 -4.04 -5.33
C ARG A 39 2.41 -2.70 -6.05
N LEU A 40 1.19 -2.26 -6.35
CA LEU A 40 0.94 -0.96 -6.99
C LEU A 40 1.37 0.18 -6.07
N ILE A 41 0.99 0.13 -4.80
CA ILE A 41 1.39 1.12 -3.79
C ILE A 41 2.92 1.16 -3.63
N GLN A 42 3.57 0.01 -3.49
CA GLN A 42 5.04 -0.09 -3.42
C GLN A 42 5.70 0.57 -4.63
N ARG A 43 5.18 0.32 -5.84
CA ARG A 43 5.71 0.91 -7.07
C ARG A 43 5.57 2.43 -7.06
N THR A 44 4.42 2.95 -6.64
CA THR A 44 4.19 4.40 -6.54
C THR A 44 5.14 5.03 -5.52
N LEU A 45 5.23 4.48 -4.31
CA LEU A 45 6.15 4.96 -3.27
C LEU A 45 7.60 4.97 -3.75
N TYR A 46 8.04 3.89 -4.39
CA TYR A 46 9.39 3.79 -4.96
C TYR A 46 9.64 4.82 -6.06
N HIS A 47 8.65 5.06 -6.95
CA HIS A 47 8.76 6.06 -8.00
C HIS A 47 8.93 7.48 -7.44
N HIS A 48 8.27 7.77 -6.32
CA HIS A 48 8.39 9.03 -5.58
C HIS A 48 9.57 9.07 -4.60
N GLY A 49 10.43 8.05 -4.58
CA GLY A 49 11.65 8.02 -3.78
C GLY A 49 11.44 7.85 -2.27
N VAL A 50 10.25 7.43 -1.82
CA VAL A 50 9.93 7.25 -0.40
C VAL A 50 10.83 6.19 0.22
N GLY A 51 11.58 6.53 1.27
CA GLY A 51 12.48 5.58 1.94
C GLY A 51 13.67 5.10 1.10
N CYS A 52 13.89 5.66 -0.09
CA CYS A 52 15.06 5.35 -0.90
C CYS A 52 16.27 6.13 -0.37
N GLN A 53 17.25 5.43 0.21
CA GLN A 53 18.54 6.04 0.52
C GLN A 53 19.34 6.30 -0.76
N LYS A 54 19.86 7.52 -0.92
CA LYS A 54 20.74 7.87 -2.04
C LYS A 54 21.94 6.91 -2.05
N GLY A 55 22.21 6.28 -3.19
CA GLY A 55 23.36 5.39 -3.39
C GLY A 55 23.09 3.89 -3.20
N PHE A 56 21.91 3.48 -2.74
CA PHE A 56 21.54 2.07 -2.69
C PHE A 56 20.73 1.66 -3.92
N GLY A 57 21.29 0.77 -4.76
CA GLY A 57 20.64 0.24 -5.97
C GLY A 57 19.50 -0.76 -5.74
N TYR A 58 18.98 -0.86 -4.51
CA TYR A 58 17.98 -1.87 -4.12
C TYR A 58 16.62 -1.25 -3.82
N ARG A 59 15.54 -1.98 -4.15
CA ARG A 59 14.17 -1.58 -3.80
C ARG A 59 13.93 -1.79 -2.31
N PRO A 60 13.41 -0.78 -1.58
CA PRO A 60 13.11 -0.91 -0.16
C PRO A 60 12.02 -1.95 0.09
N THR A 61 12.14 -2.65 1.22
CA THR A 61 11.07 -3.49 1.77
C THR A 61 10.23 -2.63 2.70
N TYR A 62 8.97 -2.36 2.34
CA TYR A 62 8.09 -1.53 3.16
C TYR A 62 7.32 -2.33 4.21
N VAL A 63 7.29 -1.80 5.43
CA VAL A 63 6.31 -2.17 6.45
C VAL A 63 5.25 -1.08 6.48
N TYR A 64 4.03 -1.45 6.12
CA TYR A 64 2.91 -0.53 5.95
C TYR A 64 2.24 -0.15 7.29
N PRO A 65 1.68 1.07 7.40
CA PRO A 65 0.94 1.48 8.59
C PRO A 65 -0.32 0.63 8.78
N THR A 66 -0.77 0.55 10.04
CA THR A 66 -1.91 -0.29 10.44
C THR A 66 -3.19 0.10 9.71
N GLU A 67 -3.38 1.38 9.44
CA GLU A 67 -4.53 1.94 8.72
C GLU A 67 -4.61 1.39 7.30
N LEU A 68 -3.48 1.32 6.59
CA LEU A 68 -3.45 0.74 5.25
C LEU A 68 -3.71 -0.77 5.31
N LYS A 69 -3.14 -1.48 6.31
CA LYS A 69 -3.42 -2.91 6.53
C LYS A 69 -4.92 -3.16 6.80
N LYS A 70 -5.56 -2.32 7.62
CA LYS A 70 -7.01 -2.37 7.90
C LYS A 70 -7.84 -2.08 6.64
N LEU A 71 -7.51 -1.02 5.89
CA LEU A 71 -8.15 -0.70 4.62
C LEU A 71 -8.13 -1.90 3.65
N MET A 72 -6.97 -2.57 3.50
CA MET A 72 -6.84 -3.73 2.61
C MET A 72 -7.71 -4.90 3.05
N ARG A 73 -7.79 -5.16 4.37
CA ARG A 73 -8.66 -6.21 4.93
C ARG A 73 -10.14 -5.88 4.79
N THR A 74 -10.53 -4.61 4.88
CA THR A 74 -11.92 -4.19 4.67
C THR A 74 -12.32 -4.27 3.20
N VAL A 75 -11.44 -3.86 2.29
CA VAL A 75 -11.73 -3.80 0.85
C VAL A 75 -11.64 -5.17 0.18
N PHE A 76 -10.74 -6.03 0.66
CA PHE A 76 -10.52 -7.39 0.16
C PHE A 76 -10.44 -8.34 1.37
N PRO A 77 -11.57 -8.82 1.92
CA PRO A 77 -11.61 -9.55 3.19
C PRO A 77 -11.14 -11.01 3.15
N ASP A 78 -11.22 -11.75 2.03
CA ASP A 78 -10.98 -13.20 2.10
C ASP A 78 -9.49 -13.55 2.27
N ASP A 79 -9.17 -14.61 3.03
CA ASP A 79 -7.84 -15.23 3.03
C ASP A 79 -6.73 -14.34 3.65
N VAL A 80 -7.07 -13.56 4.69
CA VAL A 80 -6.10 -12.74 5.45
C VAL A 80 -5.11 -13.64 6.18
N CYS A 81 -3.83 -13.49 5.86
CA CYS A 81 -2.74 -14.16 6.55
C CYS A 81 -1.88 -13.09 7.23
N ASP A 82 -1.78 -13.16 8.56
CA ASP A 82 -0.97 -12.25 9.35
C ASP A 82 0.48 -12.73 9.35
N TYR A 83 1.21 -12.32 8.32
CA TYR A 83 2.66 -12.48 8.29
C TYR A 83 3.29 -11.46 9.24
N SER A 84 4.25 -11.92 10.04
CA SER A 84 5.11 -11.04 10.81
C SER A 84 5.82 -10.05 9.90
N ASP A 85 5.96 -8.80 10.37
CA ASP A 85 6.72 -7.80 9.62
C ASP A 85 8.18 -8.28 9.45
N PRO A 86 8.78 -8.09 8.27
CA PRO A 86 10.19 -8.43 8.07
C PRO A 86 11.08 -7.66 9.05
N CYS A 87 12.07 -8.34 9.61
CA CYS A 87 12.94 -7.79 10.67
C CYS A 87 14.41 -7.60 10.26
N HIS A 88 14.72 -7.65 8.96
CA HIS A 88 16.09 -7.43 8.46
C HIS A 88 16.41 -5.93 8.30
N GLY A 89 17.70 -5.57 8.27
CA GLY A 89 18.18 -4.17 8.26
C GLY A 89 17.83 -3.31 7.04
N GLN A 90 17.01 -3.80 6.10
CA GLN A 90 16.64 -3.09 4.85
C GLN A 90 15.14 -2.78 4.78
N VAL A 91 14.50 -2.68 5.94
CA VAL A 91 13.06 -2.45 6.07
C VAL A 91 12.78 -0.97 6.35
N VAL A 92 11.93 -0.38 5.52
CA VAL A 92 11.43 0.98 5.70
C VAL A 92 10.05 0.89 6.36
N LYS A 93 9.93 1.37 7.59
CA LYS A 93 8.64 1.48 8.29
C LYS A 93 7.96 2.76 7.83
N LEU A 94 6.82 2.60 7.17
CA LEU A 94 6.03 3.72 6.67
C LEU A 94 5.02 4.15 7.74
N THR A 95 4.90 5.45 7.84
CA THR A 95 3.88 6.20 8.58
C THR A 95 2.81 6.68 7.61
N LYS A 96 1.76 7.37 8.07
CA LYS A 96 0.74 7.91 7.14
C LYS A 96 1.27 9.11 6.37
N GLU A 97 2.15 9.85 7.02
CA GLU A 97 2.83 11.05 6.54
C GLU A 97 3.68 10.73 5.30
N ASP A 98 4.26 9.52 5.23
CA ASP A 98 5.01 9.05 4.06
C ASP A 98 4.14 8.87 2.79
N PHE A 99 2.81 8.89 2.92
CA PHE A 99 1.87 8.82 1.80
C PHE A 99 1.42 10.20 1.33
N GLU A 100 1.70 11.25 2.11
CA GLU A 100 1.32 12.62 1.83
C GLU A 100 2.19 13.19 0.69
N GLY A 101 1.65 14.13 -0.09
CA GLY A 101 2.36 14.74 -1.22
C GLY A 101 2.52 13.85 -2.47
N ILE A 102 2.14 12.57 -2.40
CA ILE A 102 2.18 11.66 -3.55
C ILE A 102 0.99 11.90 -4.47
N GLN A 103 1.27 12.02 -5.76
CA GLN A 103 0.25 12.04 -6.82
C GLN A 103 0.24 10.70 -7.57
N ALA A 104 -0.95 10.15 -7.83
CA ALA A 104 -1.08 8.99 -8.71
C ALA A 104 -0.74 9.42 -10.14
N SER A 105 0.30 8.80 -10.70
CA SER A 105 0.69 8.90 -12.12
C SER A 105 -0.21 8.05 -13.00
#